data_AF-A0A1Q7WBN0-F1
#
_entry.id   AF-A0A1Q7WBN0-F1
#
_cell.length_a   1.000
_cell.length_b   1.000
_cell.length_c   1.000
_cell.angle_alpha   90.00
_cell.angle_beta   90.00
_cell.angle_gamma   90.00
#
_symmetry.space_group_name_H-M   'P 1'
#
loop_
_entity.id
_entity.type
_entity.pdbx_description
1 polymer ?
#
loop_
_entity_poly.entity_id
_entity_poly.type
_entity_poly.pdbx_seq_one_letter_code
_entity_poly.pdbx_strand_id
1 'polypeptide(L)' 'MATRSQPNAWDLLTLSGTIAGCVVAGILVGWLIDRAAGTLPVFILVGLGIGIVAGVLAAYSKIRSYLS' A
#
# COMPACT_ATOMS: atom_id res chain seq x y z
N MET A 1 1.50 -24.10 -26.90
CA MET A 1 0.95 -24.37 -25.55
C MET A 1 1.38 -23.24 -24.64
N ALA A 2 0.51 -22.27 -24.35
CA ALA A 2 0.83 -21.20 -23.40
C ALA A 2 0.82 -21.81 -22.00
N THR A 3 1.99 -22.05 -21.44
CA THR A 3 2.16 -22.39 -20.02
C THR A 3 1.57 -21.23 -19.22
N ARG A 4 0.38 -21.42 -18.67
CA ARG A 4 -0.21 -20.50 -17.70
C ARG A 4 0.81 -20.35 -16.57
N SER A 5 1.48 -19.20 -16.48
CA SER A 5 2.35 -18.86 -15.37
C SER A 5 1.50 -18.99 -14.11
N GLN A 6 1.67 -20.09 -13.39
CA GLN A 6 0.94 -20.30 -12.15
C GLN A 6 1.39 -19.20 -11.19
N PRO A 7 0.47 -18.42 -10.60
CA PRO A 7 0.83 -17.40 -9.63
C PRO A 7 1.63 -18.07 -8.51
N ASN A 8 2.92 -17.77 -8.43
CA ASN A 8 3.78 -18.37 -7.43
C ASN A 8 3.36 -17.81 -6.06
N ALA A 9 3.42 -18.63 -5.01
CA ALA A 9 3.08 -18.19 -3.66
C ALA A 9 3.91 -16.95 -3.24
N TRP A 10 5.14 -16.85 -3.76
CA TRP A 10 6.03 -15.70 -3.61
C TRP A 10 5.53 -14.42 -4.28
N ASP A 11 4.87 -14.51 -5.43
CA ASP A 11 4.30 -13.34 -6.11
C ASP A 11 3.13 -12.78 -5.31
N LEU A 12 2.31 -13.66 -4.71
CA LEU A 12 1.21 -13.27 -3.83
C LEU A 12 1.72 -12.65 -2.52
N LEU A 13 2.80 -13.21 -1.95
CA LEU A 13 3.43 -12.70 -0.75
C LEU A 13 4.09 -11.33 -0.97
N THR A 14 4.78 -11.15 -2.09
CA THR A 14 5.39 -9.85 -2.43
C THR A 14 4.33 -8.81 -2.78
N LEU A 15 3.24 -9.20 -3.45
CA LEU A 15 2.12 -8.32 -3.74
C LEU A 15 1.44 -7.82 -2.45
N SER A 16 1.06 -8.76 -1.57
CA SER A 16 0.43 -8.43 -0.28
C SER A 16 1.38 -7.64 0.64
N GLY A 17 2.66 -8.00 0.67
CA GLY A 17 3.69 -7.27 1.43
C GLY A 17 3.90 -5.84 0.94
N THR A 18 3.82 -5.60 -0.39
CA THR A 18 3.90 -4.24 -0.94
C THR A 18 2.70 -3.40 -0.50
N ILE A 19 1.49 -3.96 -0.58
CA ILE A 19 0.25 -3.27 -0.20
C ILE A 19 0.26 -2.96 1.31
N ALA A 20 0.57 -3.97 2.13
CA ALA A 20 0.69 -3.80 3.57
C ALA A 20 1.76 -2.76 3.93
N GLY A 21 2.91 -2.77 3.25
CA GLY A 21 3.99 -1.81 3.42
C GLY A 21 3.56 -0.37 3.15
N CYS A 22 2.83 -0.12 2.05
CA CYS A 22 2.31 1.22 1.74
C CYS A 22 1.34 1.72 2.82
N VAL A 23 0.44 0.85 3.31
CA VAL A 23 -0.54 1.21 4.33
C VAL A 23 0.15 1.49 5.67
N VAL A 24 1.05 0.60 6.11
CA VAL A 24 1.79 0.74 7.37
C VAL A 24 2.70 1.97 7.34
N ALA A 25 3.37 2.25 6.22
CA ALA A 25 4.18 3.46 6.07
C ALA A 25 3.35 4.74 6.17
N GLY A 26 2.17 4.79 5.53
CA GLY A 26 1.25 5.94 5.64
C GLY A 26 0.76 6.18 7.06
N ILE A 27 0.44 5.10 7.79
CA ILE A 27 0.03 5.16 9.20
C ILE A 27 1.18 5.65 10.10
N LEU A 28 2.38 5.10 9.93
CA LEU A 28 3.56 5.49 10.71
C LEU A 28 3.92 6.96 10.54
N VAL A 29 3.86 7.47 9.29
CA VAL A 29 4.13 8.88 9.00
C VAL A 29 3.05 9.78 9.62
N GLY A 30 1.77 9.43 9.48
CA GLY A 30 0.67 10.17 10.10
C GLY A 30 0.75 10.20 11.64
N TRP A 31 1.11 9.06 12.25
CA TRP A 31 1.28 8.94 13.70
C TRP A 31 2.45 9.76 14.23
N LEU A 32 3.57 9.80 13.51
CA LEU A 32 4.74 10.59 13.90
C LEU A 32 4.44 12.09 13.87
N ILE A 33 3.66 12.53 12.88
CA ILE A 33 3.24 13.93 12.73
C ILE A 33 2.26 14.33 13.83
N ASP A 34 1.24 13.50 14.13
CA ASP A 34 0.30 13.77 15.23
C ASP A 34 1.00 13.82 16.59
N ARG A 35 1.98 12.92 16.82
CA ARG A 35 2.76 12.90 18.08
C ARG A 35 3.67 14.13 18.23
N ALA A 36 4.19 14.67 17.14
CA ALA A 36 5.00 15.89 17.15
C ALA A 36 4.16 17.16 17.29
N ALA A 37 2.94 17.18 16.71
CA ALA A 37 2.06 18.34 16.71
C ALA A 37 1.16 18.44 17.97
N GLY A 38 1.04 17.37 18.76
CA GLY A 38 0.17 17.34 19.94
C GLY A 38 -1.32 17.47 19.61
N THR A 39 -1.68 17.22 18.36
CA THR A 39 -3.05 17.35 17.83
C THR A 39 -3.88 16.09 18.11
N LEU A 40 -5.21 16.26 18.13
CA LEU A 40 -6.15 15.12 17.98
C LEU A 40 -5.76 14.31 16.73
N PRO A 41 -6.05 12.99 16.63
CA PRO A 41 -5.48 12.06 15.64
C PRO A 41 -5.99 12.30 14.21
N VAL A 42 -5.80 13.51 13.69
CA VAL A 42 -6.29 14.00 12.40
C VAL A 42 -5.26 13.72 11.33
N PHE A 43 -3.96 13.87 11.61
CA PHE A 43 -2.91 13.52 10.63
C PHE A 43 -2.79 12.01 10.42
N ILE A 44 -3.13 11.19 11.42
CA ILE A 44 -3.29 9.75 11.27
C ILE A 44 -4.44 9.43 10.31
N LEU A 45 -5.58 10.11 10.42
CA LEU A 45 -6.73 9.88 9.52
C LEU A 45 -6.43 10.34 8.09
N VAL A 46 -5.78 11.49 7.93
CA VAL A 46 -5.35 11.99 6.61
C VAL A 46 -4.25 11.09 6.02
N GLY A 47 -3.26 10.70 6.82
CA GLY A 47 -2.19 9.78 6.42
C GLY A 47 -2.69 8.38 6.07
N LEU A 48 -3.69 7.88 6.79
CA LEU A 48 -4.41 6.65 6.46
C LEU A 48 -5.13 6.79 5.10
N GLY A 49 -5.85 7.89 4.88
CA GLY A 49 -6.51 8.15 3.60
C GLY A 49 -5.52 8.17 2.43
N ILE A 50 -4.39 8.86 2.59
CA ILE A 50 -3.32 8.91 1.57
C ILE A 50 -2.69 7.53 1.38
N GLY A 51 -2.43 6.77 2.45
CA GLY A 51 -1.89 5.41 2.39
C GLY A 51 -2.80 4.43 1.67
N ILE A 52 -4.13 4.53 1.86
CA ILE A 52 -5.13 3.75 1.14
C ILE A 52 -5.08 4.10 -0.36
N VAL A 53 -5.11 5.39 -0.72
CA VAL A 53 -5.06 5.84 -2.12
C VAL A 53 -3.76 5.38 -2.79
N ALA A 54 -2.62 5.50 -2.11
CA ALA A 54 -1.33 5.02 -2.60
C ALA A 54 -1.32 3.50 -2.81
N GLY A 55 -1.89 2.73 -1.88
CA GLY A 55 -2.03 1.27 -2.01
C GLY A 55 -2.90 0.86 -3.19
N VAL A 56 -4.03 1.56 -3.42
CA VAL A 56 -4.90 1.35 -4.58
C VAL A 56 -4.16 1.68 -5.88
N LEU A 57 -3.43 2.80 -5.94
CA LEU A 57 -2.63 3.18 -7.11
C LEU A 57 -1.50 2.20 -7.40
N ALA A 58 -0.84 1.67 -6.35
CA ALA A 58 0.20 0.66 -6.49
C ALA A 58 -0.37 -0.66 -7.05
N ALA A 59 -1.52 -1.11 -6.53
CA ALA A 59 -2.23 -2.27 -7.05
C ALA A 59 -2.66 -2.05 -8.51
N TYR A 60 -3.20 -0.88 -8.83
CA TYR A 60 -3.62 -0.52 -10.19
C TYR A 60 -2.44 -0.49 -11.16
N SER A 61 -1.30 0.07 -10.75
CA SER A 61 -0.09 0.14 -11.58
C SER A 61 0.48 -1.24 -11.88
N LYS A 62 0.45 -2.15 -10.89
CA LYS A 62 0.91 -3.53 -11.07
C LYS A 62 -0.02 -4.32 -11.98
N ILE A 63 -1.35 -4.19 -11.82
CA ILE A 63 -2.34 -4.82 -12.70
C ILE A 63 -2.19 -4.29 -14.13
N ARG A 64 -2.03 -2.98 -14.31
CA ARG A 64 -1.84 -2.37 -15.64
C ARG A 64 -0.55 -2.85 -16.31
N SER A 65 0.52 -3.07 -15.54
CA SER A 65 1.78 -3.62 -16.06
C SER A 65 1.66 -5.07 -16.53
N TYR A 66 0.62 -5.81 -16.13
CA TYR A 66 0.33 -7.16 -16.65
C TYR A 66 -0.57 -7.14 -17.89
N LEU A 67 -1.19 -5.99 -18.22
CA LEU A 67 -2.11 -5.82 -19.34
C LEU A 67 -1.48 -5.09 -20.55
N SER A 68 -0.26 -4.56 -20.41
CA SER A 68 0.60 -4.07 -21.51
C SER A 68 1.74 -5.04 -21.74
#